data_AF-A0A7T8GPQ5-F1
#
_entry.id   AF-A0A7T8GPQ5-F1
#
_cell.length_a   1.000
_cell.length_b   1.000
_cell.length_c   1.000
_cell.angle_alpha   90.00
_cell.angle_beta   90.00
_cell.angle_gamma   90.00
#
_symmetry.space_group_name_H-M   'P 1'
#
loop_
_entity.id
_entity.type
_entity.pdbx_description
1 polymer ?
#
loop_
_entity_poly.entity_id
_entity_poly.type
_entity_poly.pdbx_seq_one_letter_code
_entity_poly.pdbx_strand_id
1 'polypeptide(L)' 'MDDVMAIINFIRSTSSLQHRLFRQLLVEMNAEHYDLLLHNDVRWLSKGNALQRFCDLREEITVFCTTASTEKRIST' A
#
# COMPACT_ATOMS: atom_id res chain seq x y z
N MET A 1 4.23 12.00 7.82
CA MET A 1 4.91 10.68 7.89
C MET A 1 3.98 9.65 8.51
N ASP A 2 3.30 9.99 9.61
CA ASP A 2 2.42 9.06 10.31
C ASP A 2 1.23 8.59 9.46
N ASP A 3 0.62 9.47 8.65
CA ASP A 3 -0.46 9.09 7.73
C ASP A 3 -0.02 8.07 6.66
N VAL A 4 1.16 8.26 6.09
CA VAL A 4 1.75 7.34 5.10
C VAL A 4 2.00 5.98 5.75
N MET A 5 2.55 5.97 6.97
CA MET A 5 2.79 4.74 7.71
C MET A 5 1.48 4.04 8.10
N ALA A 6 0.42 4.79 8.41
CA ALA A 6 -0.90 4.24 8.68
C ALA A 6 -1.49 3.54 7.44
N ILE A 7 -1.34 4.13 6.25
CA ILE A 7 -1.78 3.52 4.99
C ILE A 7 -0.97 2.25 4.67
N ILE A 8 0.36 2.32 4.78
CA ILE A 8 1.23 1.15 4.56
C ILE A 8 0.86 0.02 5.53
N ASN A 9 0.63 0.33 6.80
CA ASN A 9 0.20 -0.64 7.80
C ASN A 9 -1.19 -1.22 7.50
N PHE A 10 -2.14 -0.39 7.05
CA PHE A 10 -3.47 -0.87 6.67
C PHE A 10 -3.41 -1.87 5.50
N ILE A 11 -2.62 -1.57 4.48
CA ILE A 11 -2.47 -2.41 3.29
C ILE A 11 -1.68 -3.68 3.60
N ARG A 12 -0.61 -3.60 4.39
CA ARG A 12 0.38 -4.68 4.54
C ARG A 12 0.34 -5.41 5.90
N SER A 13 -0.01 -4.74 6.99
CA SER A 13 0.01 -5.30 8.35
C SER A 13 -1.38 -5.79 8.81
N THR A 14 -2.45 -5.08 8.46
CA THR A 14 -3.78 -5.32 9.05
C THR A 14 -4.54 -6.50 8.44
N SER A 15 -4.32 -6.82 7.16
CA SER A 15 -5.03 -7.92 6.51
C SER A 15 -4.20 -8.56 5.41
N SER A 16 -4.00 -9.89 5.50
CA SER A 16 -3.32 -10.68 4.46
C SER A 16 -4.08 -10.67 3.14
N LEU A 17 -5.41 -10.52 3.17
CA LEU A 17 -6.23 -10.39 1.97
C LEU A 17 -5.95 -9.04 1.28
N GLN A 18 -5.95 -7.93 2.04
CA GLN A 18 -5.66 -6.61 1.46
C GLN A 18 -4.26 -6.57 0.85
N HIS A 19 -3.27 -7.17 1.51
CA HIS A 19 -1.92 -7.26 0.97
C HIS A 19 -1.87 -8.02 -0.35
N ARG A 20 -2.54 -9.18 -0.43
CA ARG A 20 -2.61 -10.00 -1.65
C ARG A 20 -3.32 -9.28 -2.80
N LEU A 21 -4.46 -8.64 -2.52
CA LEU A 21 -5.21 -7.87 -3.52
C LEU A 21 -4.41 -6.68 -4.03
N PHE A 22 -3.73 -5.96 -3.13
CA PHE A 22 -2.87 -4.85 -3.52
C PHE A 22 -1.72 -5.33 -4.41
N ARG A 23 -1.05 -6.44 -4.06
CA ARG A 23 0.01 -7.01 -4.91
C ARG A 23 -0.49 -7.45 -6.28
N GLN A 24 -1.71 -7.95 -6.37
CA GLN A 24 -2.32 -8.28 -7.66
C GLN A 24 -2.55 -7.02 -8.50
N LEU A 25 -3.09 -5.96 -7.89
CA LEU A 25 -3.27 -4.67 -8.56
C LEU A 25 -1.94 -4.11 -9.09
N LEU A 26 -0.86 -4.19 -8.31
CA LEU A 26 0.47 -3.75 -8.73
C LEU A 26 0.95 -4.48 -10.00
N VAL A 27 0.68 -5.79 -10.11
CA VAL A 27 1.02 -6.58 -11.30
C VAL A 27 0.15 -6.16 -12.49
N GLU A 28 -1.15 -5.96 -12.28
CA GLU A 28 -2.09 -5.54 -13.32
C GLU A 28 -1.77 -4.14 -13.87
N MET A 29 -1.33 -3.23 -13.01
CA MET A 29 -0.92 -1.87 -13.39
C MET A 29 0.53 -1.77 -13.90
N ASN A 30 1.25 -2.90 -13.96
CA ASN A 30 2.67 -2.95 -14.32
C ASN A 30 3.53 -1.96 -13.51
N ALA A 31 3.27 -1.92 -12.19
CA ALA A 31 3.91 -1.00 -11.26
C ALA A 31 5.43 -1.20 -11.16
N GLU A 32 6.15 -0.13 -10.84
CA GLU A 32 7.60 -0.15 -10.68
C GLU A 32 8.06 -1.06 -9.53
N HIS A 33 7.26 -1.13 -8.46
CA HIS A 33 7.52 -1.99 -7.31
C HIS A 33 6.39 -3.01 -7.13
N TYR A 34 6.74 -4.24 -6.75
CA TYR A 34 5.77 -5.32 -6.54
C TYR A 34 5.23 -5.43 -5.10
N ASP A 35 5.69 -4.55 -4.20
CA ASP A 35 5.24 -4.49 -2.80
C ASP A 35 5.69 -3.21 -2.08
N LEU A 36 4.92 -2.82 -1.05
CA LEU A 36 5.29 -1.78 -0.09
C LEU A 36 6.25 -2.34 0.95
N LEU A 37 7.16 -1.50 1.45
CA LEU A 37 8.05 -1.87 2.56
C LEU A 37 7.34 -1.64 3.89
N LEU A 38 7.31 -2.65 4.76
CA LEU A 38 7.06 -2.40 6.18
C LEU A 38 8.30 -1.74 6.79
N HIS A 39 8.08 -0.85 7.75
CA HIS A 39 9.17 -0.43 8.62
C HIS A 39 9.76 -1.66 9.33
N ASN A 40 11.01 -1.99 9.02
CA ASN A 40 11.86 -2.87 9.82
C ASN A 40 12.78 -1.97 10.66
N ASP A 41 13.05 -2.38 11.90
CA ASP A 41 13.84 -1.74 12.95
C ASP A 41 15.29 -1.34 12.60
N VAL A 42 15.68 -1.30 11.32
CA VAL A 42 16.93 -0.69 10.86
C VAL A 42 16.71 0.84 10.71
N ARG A 43 17.04 1.54 11.80
CA ARG A 43 16.45 2.76 12.36
C ARG A 43 16.36 4.09 11.58
N TRP A 44 16.78 4.22 10.33
CA TRP A 44 16.59 5.50 9.59
C TRP A 44 16.53 5.36 8.07
N LEU A 45 17.31 4.45 7.50
CA LEU A 45 17.27 4.16 6.06
C LEU A 45 15.95 3.49 5.63
N SER A 46 15.30 2.72 6.52
CA SER A 46 14.05 2.02 6.19
C SER A 46 12.85 2.96 6.00
N LYS A 47 12.80 4.08 6.74
CA LYS A 47 11.73 5.07 6.61
C LYS A 47 11.81 5.85 5.30
N GLY A 48 13.01 6.23 4.88
CA GLY A 48 13.24 6.89 3.60
C GLY A 48 12.84 5.99 2.43
N ASN A 49 13.27 4.73 2.45
CA ASN A 49 12.95 3.77 1.39
C ASN A 49 11.46 3.40 1.34
N ALA A 50 10.81 3.26 2.50
CA ALA A 50 9.36 3.03 2.56
C ALA A 50 8.58 4.23 2.01
N LEU A 51 9.01 5.45 2.32
CA LEU A 51 8.40 6.66 1.78
C LEU A 51 8.63 6.78 0.27
N GLN A 52 9.84 6.49 -0.22
CA GLN A 52 10.15 6.51 -1.64
C GLN A 52 9.23 5.55 -2.40
N ARG A 53 9.15 4.28 -1.99
CA ARG A 53 8.25 3.32 -2.63
C ARG A 53 6.78 3.70 -2.54
N PHE A 54 6.37 4.32 -1.43
CA PHE A 54 5.01 4.84 -1.31
C PHE A 54 4.74 5.96 -2.32
N CYS A 55 5.71 6.85 -2.55
CA CYS A 55 5.61 7.89 -3.57
C CYS A 55 5.55 7.30 -4.98
N ASP A 56 6.41 6.32 -5.27
CA ASP A 56 6.46 5.65 -6.57
C ASP A 56 5.15 4.90 -6.86
N LEU A 57 4.53 4.31 -5.83
CA LEU A 57 3.26 3.56 -5.92
C LEU A 57 2.00 4.41 -5.62
N ARG A 58 2.11 5.73 -5.63
CA ARG A 58 1.02 6.61 -5.15
C ARG A 58 -0.25 6.44 -5.98
N GLU A 59 -0.13 6.21 -7.28
CA GLU A 59 -1.26 6.05 -8.19
C GLU A 59 -2.01 4.75 -7.87
N GLU A 60 -1.30 3.64 -7.76
CA GLU A 60 -1.82 2.32 -7.45
C GLU A 60 -2.46 2.28 -6.05
N ILE A 61 -1.85 2.95 -5.07
CA ILE A 61 -2.42 3.09 -3.72
C ILE A 61 -3.73 3.88 -3.77
N THR A 62 -3.79 4.95 -4.56
CA THR A 62 -5.01 5.75 -4.72
C THR A 62 -6.13 4.93 -5.38
N VAL A 63 -5.79 4.16 -6.43
CA VAL A 63 -6.73 3.24 -7.08
C VAL A 63 -7.21 2.18 -6.07
N PHE A 64 -6.31 1.55 -5.33
CA PHE A 64 -6.66 0.54 -4.34
C PHE A 64 -7.59 1.06 -3.24
N CYS A 65 -7.33 2.26 -2.72
CA CYS A 65 -8.17 2.87 -1.68
C CYS A 65 -9.56 3.29 -2.21
N THR A 66 -9.65 3.72 -3.47
CA THR A 66 -10.94 4.08 -4.09
C THR A 66 -11.77 2.85 -4.44
N THR A 67 -11.16 1.75 -4.90
CA THR A 67 -11.87 0.49 -5.15
C THR A 67 -12.38 -0.15 -3.85
N ALA A 68 -11.58 -0.17 -2.79
CA ALA A 68 -11.99 -0.68 -1.48
C ALA A 68 -13.14 0.13 -0.84
N SER A 69 -13.24 1.44 -1.15
CA SER A 69 -14.36 2.29 -0.74
C SER A 69 -15.63 2.02 -1.54
N THR A 70 -15.49 1.49 -2.76
CA THR A 70 -16.60 1.23 -3.68
C THR A 70 -17.30 -0.09 -3.33
N GLU A 71 -16.55 -1.14 -2.94
CA GLU A 71 -17.14 -2.40 -2.46
C GLU A 71 -18.00 -2.22 -1.19
N LYS A 72 -17.61 -1.29 -0.29
CA LYS A 72 -18.42 -0.93 0.88
C LYS A 72 -19.74 -0.24 0.53
N ARG A 73 -19.81 0.48 -0.59
CA ARG A 73 -21.02 1.22 -1.02
C ARG A 73 -22.02 0.36 -1.79
N ILE A 74 -21.59 -0.72 -2.44
CA ILE A 74 -22.47 -1.59 -3.23
C ILE A 74 -23.11 -2.69 -2.34
N SER A 75 -22.56 -2.90 -1.14
CA SER A 75 -23.04 -3.90 -0.17
C SER A 75 -24.05 -3.35 0.85
N THR A 76 -24.59 -2.14 0.66
CA THR A 76 -25.66 -1.53 1.46
C THR A 76 -26.86 -1.20 0.58
#